data_AF-A0A4Y2XBE2-F1
#
_entry.id   AF-A0A4Y2XBE2-F1
#
_cell.length_a   1.000
_cell.length_b   1.000
_cell.length_c   1.000
_cell.angle_alpha   90.00
_cell.angle_beta   90.00
_cell.angle_gamma   90.00
#
_symmetry.space_group_name_H-M   'P 1'
#
loop_
_entity.id
_entity.type
_entity.pdbx_description
1 polymer ?
#
loop_
_entity_poly.entity_id
_entity_poly.type
_entity_poly.pdbx_seq_one_letter_code
_entity_poly.pdbx_strand_id
1 'polypeptide(L)'
;EEQLQQRYWSPTVICNGNEKYDPSVPFYEQCLIDYDVFRIFFNLLPPWGRGENAKVLCARIFQLIDDNQDNMLSFLEFLQFLAMVCRSDVEMKLKMLYLCHLISSPDVKSETASLSG
;
A
#
# COMPACT_ATOMS: atom_id res chain seq x y z
N GLU A 1 -13.93 -29.46 -7.39
CA GLU A 1 -12.84 -28.57 -7.85
C GLU A 1 -12.95 -27.14 -7.33
N GLU A 2 -14.15 -26.56 -7.18
CA GLU A 2 -14.33 -25.20 -6.66
C GLU A 2 -13.70 -24.94 -5.27
N GLN A 3 -13.76 -25.92 -4.35
CA GLN A 3 -13.13 -25.80 -3.02
C GLN A 3 -11.59 -25.83 -3.07
N LEU A 4 -11.00 -26.40 -4.12
CA LEU A 4 -9.55 -26.41 -4.33
C LEU A 4 -9.07 -25.07 -4.90
N GLN A 5 -9.87 -24.50 -5.80
CA GLN A 5 -9.61 -23.17 -6.35
C GLN A 5 -9.64 -22.12 -5.22
N GLN A 6 -10.69 -22.06 -4.41
CA GLN A 6 -10.80 -21.10 -3.29
C GLN A 6 -9.63 -21.14 -2.28
N ARG A 7 -8.92 -22.27 -2.18
CA ARG A 7 -7.79 -22.45 -1.26
C ARG A 7 -6.47 -21.92 -1.80
N TYR A 8 -6.30 -21.91 -3.12
CA TYR A 8 -5.03 -21.52 -3.75
C TYR A 8 -4.97 -20.03 -4.10
N TRP A 9 -6.13 -19.40 -4.34
CA TRP A 9 -6.26 -17.95 -4.56
C TRP A 9 -6.91 -17.21 -3.37
N SER A 10 -6.90 -17.80 -2.17
CA SER A 10 -7.48 -17.20 -0.95
C SER A 10 -6.97 -15.77 -0.65
N PRO A 11 -7.79 -14.94 0.04
CA PRO A 11 -8.22 -13.62 -0.41
C PRO A 11 -7.31 -12.47 0.00
N THR A 12 -6.00 -12.71 0.15
CA THR A 12 -5.06 -11.65 0.54
C THR A 12 -4.81 -10.65 -0.59
N VAL A 13 -5.09 -11.04 -1.85
CA VAL A 13 -5.21 -10.10 -2.96
C VAL A 13 -6.71 -9.88 -3.17
N ILE A 14 -7.20 -8.72 -2.76
CA ILE A 14 -8.60 -8.34 -2.98
C ILE A 14 -8.74 -8.00 -4.46
N CYS A 15 -9.07 -8.98 -5.29
CA CYS A 15 -9.77 -8.68 -6.53
C CYS A 15 -11.17 -8.20 -6.13
N ASN A 16 -11.38 -6.88 -6.11
CA ASN A 16 -12.56 -6.15 -5.66
C ASN A 16 -13.46 -6.91 -4.68
N GLY A 17 -13.29 -6.64 -3.38
CA GLY A 17 -14.17 -7.10 -2.34
C GLY A 17 -15.60 -6.69 -2.63
N ASN A 18 -16.37 -7.63 -3.20
CA ASN A 18 -17.80 -7.59 -3.50
C ASN A 18 -18.28 -7.06 -4.87
N GLU A 19 -17.41 -6.64 -5.79
CA GLU A 19 -17.84 -6.31 -7.16
C GLU A 19 -17.46 -7.42 -8.14
N LYS A 20 -18.48 -7.99 -8.78
CA LYS A 20 -18.36 -9.06 -9.78
C LYS A 20 -17.30 -8.68 -10.82
N TYR A 21 -16.34 -9.58 -11.04
CA TYR A 21 -15.42 -9.62 -12.18
C TYR A 21 -16.01 -8.94 -13.42
N ASP A 22 -15.38 -7.84 -13.86
CA ASP A 22 -15.76 -7.16 -15.10
C ASP A 22 -14.91 -7.70 -16.25
N PRO A 23 -15.48 -8.50 -17.17
CA PRO A 23 -14.74 -9.06 -18.30
C PRO A 23 -14.25 -8.01 -19.31
N SER A 24 -14.70 -6.76 -19.22
CA SER A 24 -14.23 -5.67 -20.08
C SER A 24 -12.88 -5.08 -19.65
N VAL A 25 -12.49 -5.31 -18.40
CA VAL A 25 -11.26 -4.77 -17.81
C VAL A 25 -10.17 -5.85 -17.80
N PRO A 26 -8.92 -5.55 -18.19
CA PRO A 26 -7.82 -6.51 -18.11
C PRO A 26 -7.63 -7.02 -16.68
N PHE A 27 -7.38 -8.32 -16.50
CA PHE A 27 -7.27 -8.96 -15.17
C PHE A 27 -6.29 -8.26 -14.22
N TYR A 28 -5.21 -7.70 -14.74
CA TYR A 28 -4.22 -7.01 -13.92
C TYR A 28 -4.74 -5.70 -13.30
N GLU A 29 -5.71 -5.01 -13.91
CA GLU A 29 -6.31 -3.80 -13.34
C GLU A 29 -7.38 -4.10 -12.29
N GLN A 30 -7.80 -5.38 -12.18
CA GLN A 30 -8.77 -5.83 -11.19
C GLN A 30 -8.12 -6.24 -9.86
N CYS A 31 -6.79 -6.36 -9.81
CA CYS A 31 -6.04 -6.61 -8.59
C CYS A 31 -5.80 -5.28 -7.88
N LEU A 32 -6.71 -4.92 -6.98
CA LEU A 32 -6.53 -3.76 -6.11
C LEU A 32 -5.94 -4.19 -4.77
N ILE A 33 -5.09 -3.34 -4.23
CA ILE A 33 -4.40 -3.58 -2.96
C ILE A 33 -4.81 -2.46 -2.01
N ASP A 34 -5.56 -2.83 -0.98
CA ASP A 34 -5.88 -1.93 0.11
C ASP A 34 -4.65 -1.65 1.00
N TYR A 35 -4.81 -0.69 1.91
CA TYR A 35 -3.74 -0.30 2.82
C TYR A 35 -3.28 -1.43 3.74
N ASP A 36 -4.16 -2.32 4.18
CA ASP A 36 -3.82 -3.40 5.13
C ASP A 36 -2.97 -4.48 4.46
N VAL A 37 -3.30 -4.85 3.23
CA VAL A 37 -2.51 -5.75 2.39
C VAL A 37 -1.18 -5.10 2.02
N PHE A 38 -1.20 -3.83 1.59
CA PHE A 38 0.03 -3.09 1.29
C PHE A 38 0.99 -3.07 2.49
N ARG A 39 0.47 -2.86 3.70
CA ARG A 39 1.26 -2.86 4.94
C ARG A 39 1.98 -4.19 5.16
N ILE A 40 1.40 -5.33 4.80
CA ILE A 40 2.09 -6.63 4.90
C ILE A 40 3.30 -6.65 3.97
N PHE A 41 3.13 -6.25 2.71
CA PHE A 41 4.23 -6.15 1.75
C PHE A 41 5.31 -5.15 2.20
N PHE A 42 4.89 -4.00 2.73
CA PHE A 42 5.79 -2.97 3.25
C PHE A 42 6.64 -3.44 4.43
N ASN A 43 6.16 -4.35 5.27
CA ASN A 43 6.96 -4.89 6.38
C ASN A 43 7.96 -5.96 5.95
N LEU A 44 7.80 -6.52 4.75
CA LEU A 44 8.58 -7.67 4.24
C LEU A 44 9.63 -7.27 3.20
N LEU A 45 9.32 -6.32 2.32
CA LEU A 45 10.15 -6.01 1.15
C LEU A 45 11.30 -5.04 1.46
N PRO A 46 11.05 -3.85 2.04
CA PRO A 46 12.10 -2.86 2.28
C PRO A 46 12.86 -3.19 3.58
N PRO A 47 14.19 -3.00 3.62
CA PRO A 47 14.98 -3.21 4.83
C PRO A 47 14.60 -2.27 5.98
N TRP A 48 14.04 -1.09 5.67
CA TRP A 48 13.55 -0.10 6.66
C TRP A 48 12.09 -0.33 7.10
N GLY A 49 11.43 -1.39 6.64
CA GLY A 49 10.04 -1.70 6.98
C GLY A 49 9.79 -2.05 8.45
N ARG A 50 10.85 -2.20 9.26
CA ARG A 50 10.75 -2.62 10.69
C ARG A 50 11.24 -1.57 11.69
N GLY A 51 11.50 -0.34 11.23
CA GLY A 51 11.93 0.76 12.09
C GLY A 51 10.81 1.34 12.97
N GLU A 52 11.18 2.18 13.94
CA GLU A 52 10.25 2.87 14.84
C GLU A 52 9.19 3.70 14.08
N ASN A 53 9.60 4.33 12.99
CA ASN A 53 8.73 5.14 12.11
C ASN A 53 8.09 4.34 10.96
N ALA A 54 8.21 3.01 10.94
CA ALA A 54 7.76 2.19 9.81
C ALA A 54 6.26 2.35 9.52
N LYS A 55 5.42 2.50 10.55
CA LYS A 55 3.97 2.71 10.37
C LYS A 55 3.65 4.03 9.66
N VAL A 56 4.30 5.12 10.08
CA VAL A 56 4.13 6.46 9.49
C VAL A 56 4.68 6.47 8.06
N LEU A 57 5.82 5.81 7.84
CA LEU A 57 6.43 5.70 6.53
C LEU A 57 5.57 4.86 5.57
N CYS A 58 4.97 3.77 6.04
CA CYS A 58 4.04 2.94 5.28
C CYS A 58 2.85 3.76 4.77
N ALA A 59 2.20 4.53 5.65
CA ALA A 59 1.08 5.40 5.29
C ALA A 59 1.46 6.46 4.25
N ARG A 60 2.60 7.11 4.43
CA ARG A 60 3.10 8.13 3.49
C ARG A 60 3.46 7.55 2.13
N ILE A 61 4.09 6.38 2.10
CA ILE A 61 4.44 5.72 0.85
C ILE A 61 3.18 5.25 0.12
N PHE A 62 2.19 4.72 0.84
CA PHE A 62 0.90 4.36 0.25
C PHE A 62 0.27 5.57 -0.47
N GLN A 63 0.19 6.71 0.23
CA GLN A 63 -0.32 7.97 -0.35
C GLN A 63 0.55 8.53 -1.48
N LEU A 64 1.86 8.26 -1.48
CA LEU A 64 2.76 8.72 -2.54
C LEU A 64 2.54 7.96 -3.85
N ILE A 65 2.10 6.70 -3.75
CA ILE A 65 2.03 5.76 -4.87
C ILE A 65 0.61 5.64 -5.43
N ASP A 66 -0.39 5.93 -4.59
CA ASP A 66 -1.79 6.12 -4.95
C ASP A 66 -1.95 7.42 -5.76
N ASP A 67 -1.74 7.34 -7.09
CA ASP A 67 -1.72 8.50 -7.99
C ASP A 67 -3.14 9.03 -8.23
N ASN A 68 -4.12 8.11 -8.25
CA ASN A 68 -5.54 8.40 -8.41
C ASN A 68 -6.24 8.80 -7.09
N GLN A 69 -5.57 8.65 -5.94
CA GLN A 69 -6.05 9.04 -4.61
C GLN A 69 -7.37 8.35 -4.20
N ASP A 70 -7.58 7.12 -4.66
CA ASP A 70 -8.78 6.34 -4.35
C ASP A 70 -8.61 5.47 -3.09
N ASN A 71 -7.44 5.52 -2.45
CA ASN A 71 -7.01 4.69 -1.32
C ASN A 71 -6.90 3.19 -1.65
N MET A 72 -6.71 2.84 -2.92
CA MET A 72 -6.55 1.49 -3.42
C MET A 72 -5.46 1.45 -4.48
N LEU A 73 -4.39 0.69 -4.26
CA LEU A 73 -3.34 0.58 -5.26
C LEU A 73 -3.74 -0.39 -6.37
N SER A 74 -3.76 0.09 -7.60
CA SER A 74 -3.79 -0.79 -8.77
C SER A 74 -2.51 -1.63 -8.86
N PHE A 75 -2.57 -2.72 -9.63
CA PHE A 75 -1.38 -3.54 -9.87
C PHE A 75 -0.19 -2.74 -10.42
N LEU A 76 -0.45 -1.73 -11.26
CA LEU A 76 0.61 -0.92 -11.86
C LEU A 76 1.29 -0.03 -10.81
N GLU A 77 0.51 0.61 -9.94
CA GLU A 77 1.02 1.43 -8.84
C GLU A 77 1.79 0.58 -7.84
N PHE A 78 1.26 -0.60 -7.48
CA PHE A 78 1.99 -1.54 -6.65
C PHE A 78 3.26 -2.08 -7.31
N LEU A 79 3.25 -2.29 -8.63
CA LEU A 79 4.44 -2.72 -9.36
C LEU A 79 5.51 -1.63 -9.37
N GLN A 80 5.13 -0.36 -9.47
CA GLN A 80 6.03 0.79 -9.33
C GLN A 80 6.67 0.82 -7.95
N PHE A 81 5.90 0.62 -6.87
CA PHE A 81 6.43 0.45 -5.52
C PHE A 81 7.48 -0.64 -5.46
N LEU A 82 7.16 -1.83 -5.97
CA LEU A 82 8.04 -3.00 -5.93
C LEU A 82 9.33 -2.75 -6.72
N ALA A 83 9.23 -2.15 -7.90
CA ALA A 83 10.38 -1.75 -8.71
C ALA A 83 11.28 -0.77 -7.94
N MET A 84 10.67 0.20 -7.25
CA MET A 84 11.40 1.19 -6.44
C MET A 84 12.11 0.54 -5.24
N VAL A 85 11.45 -0.37 -4.52
CA VAL A 85 12.08 -1.03 -3.36
C VAL A 85 13.16 -2.03 -3.77
N CYS A 86 12.86 -2.90 -4.73
CA CYS A 86 13.72 -4.04 -5.05
C CYS A 86 14.85 -3.73 -6.04
N ARG A 87 14.64 -2.82 -7.00
CA ARG A 87 15.59 -2.60 -8.11
C ARG A 87 16.19 -1.20 -8.19
N SER A 88 15.62 -0.21 -7.51
CA SER A 88 16.14 1.15 -7.63
C SER A 88 17.44 1.40 -6.84
N ASP A 89 18.22 2.33 -7.38
CA ASP A 89 19.44 2.83 -6.75
C ASP A 89 19.14 3.60 -5.46
N VAL A 90 20.18 3.75 -4.63
CA VAL A 90 20.08 4.47 -3.35
C VAL A 90 19.58 5.90 -3.52
N GLU A 91 19.94 6.56 -4.63
CA GLU A 91 19.47 7.93 -4.93
C GLU A 91 17.93 7.99 -5.07
N MET A 92 17.33 7.06 -5.81
CA MET A 92 15.88 7.04 -5.99
C MET A 92 15.15 6.69 -4.69
N LYS A 93 15.73 5.81 -3.89
CA LYS A 93 15.22 5.49 -2.55
C LYS A 93 15.25 6.71 -1.64
N LEU A 94 16.33 7.50 -1.66
CA LEU A 94 16.43 8.74 -0.91
C LEU A 94 15.42 9.79 -1.40
N LYS A 95 15.25 9.94 -2.71
CA LYS A 95 14.23 10.81 -3.29
C LYS A 95 12.83 10.41 -2.82
N MET A 96 12.49 9.13 -2.85
CA MET A 96 11.21 8.62 -2.35
C MET A 96 11.02 8.96 -0.86
N LEU A 97 12.02 8.69 -0.02
CA LEU A 97 11.95 9.00 1.42
C LEU A 97 11.82 10.51 1.67
N TYR A 98 12.49 11.34 0.87
CA TYR A 98 12.36 12.79 0.91
C TYR A 98 10.95 13.23 0.51
N LEU A 99 10.39 12.70 -0.58
CA LEU A 99 9.01 12.97 -0.98
C LEU A 99 8.02 12.54 0.12
N CYS A 100 8.24 11.39 0.75
CA CYS A 100 7.44 10.95 1.90
C CYS A 100 7.54 11.92 3.09
N HIS A 101 8.70 12.54 3.31
CA HIS A 101 8.84 13.55 4.35
C HIS A 101 7.99 14.79 4.06
N LEU A 102 7.86 15.18 2.79
CA LEU A 102 7.08 16.33 2.33
C LEU A 102 5.57 16.10 2.32
N ILE A 103 5.09 14.86 2.29
CA ILE A 103 3.66 14.56 2.44
C ILE A 103 3.24 15.04 3.82
N SER A 104 2.41 16.09 3.84
CA SER A 104 1.76 16.57 5.06
C SER A 104 0.90 15.43 5.57
N SER A 105 1.21 14.93 6.76
CA SER A 105 0.34 13.98 7.45
C SER A 105 -1.09 14.55 7.40
N PRO A 106 -2.12 13.80 6.97
CA PRO A 106 -3.46 14.15 7.39
C PRO A 106 -3.42 14.18 8.91
N ASP A 107 -3.85 15.32 9.45
CA ASP A 107 -3.86 15.70 10.86
C ASP A 107 -4.12 14.48 11.76
N VAL A 108 -3.08 13.97 12.43
CA VAL A 108 -3.29 13.27 13.71
C VAL A 108 -3.68 14.38 14.66
N LYS A 109 -4.97 14.77 14.64
CA LYS A 109 -5.55 15.56 15.72
C LYS A 109 -5.42 14.73 16.98
N SER A 110 -4.35 15.01 17.72
CA SER A 110 -4.37 15.25 19.15
C SER A 110 -5.71 14.93 19.83
N GLU A 111 -5.95 13.65 20.10
CA GLU A 111 -6.88 13.23 21.16
C GLU A 111 -6.06 12.82 22.40
N THR A 112 -5.17 13.72 22.81
CA THR A 112 -4.69 13.83 24.20
C THR A 112 -5.29 15.10 24.79
N ALA A 113 -6.62 15.16 24.84
CA ALA A 113 -7.35 16.20 25.55
C ALA A 113 -8.57 15.57 26.24
N SER A 114 -8.33 14.61 27.14
CA SER A 114 -9.33 14.15 28.11
C SER A 114 -8.64 13.66 29.39
N LEU A 115 -7.69 14.45 29.90
CA LEU A 115 -7.17 14.34 31.27
C LEU A 115 -6.82 15.74 31.78
N SER A 116 -7.84 16.58 31.99
CA SER A 116 -7.83 17.65 33.01
C SER A 116 -9.10 18.50 32.88
N GLY A 117 -9.92 18.53 33.94
CA GLY A 117 -11.06 19.44 34.08
C GLY A 117 -12.20 18.82 34.81
#